data_AF-A0A2N0X8R3-F1
#
_entry.id   AF-A0A2N0X8R3-F1
#
_cell.length_a   1.000
_cell.length_b   1.000
_cell.length_c   1.000
_cell.angle_alpha   90.00
_cell.angle_beta   90.00
_cell.angle_gamma   90.00
#
_symmetry.space_group_name_H-M   'P 1'
#
loop_
_entity.id
_entity.type
_entity.pdbx_description
1 polymer ?
#
loop_
_entity_poly.entity_id
_entity_poly.type
_entity_poly.pdbx_seq_one_letter_code
_entity_poly.pdbx_strand_id
1 'polypeptide(L)'
;MTNPPNYPEGSSGFDAYPTYASPEQPETPEWARTTPAVGTGKANVMDAVRWAFKAVFASWYIWILGTLAIGLVIGVAAGVSFYFAGPDYSALSDAEAISYQTNTDTVLNGSVSLVQFLLTPFLLVGLLAQVTKRRISLADFFRNVPYFKVLGVSILEALLFAVIAVPLIVVLAVTGVVSGSALVVVLGTLGILLAVWLLGPLFSLWTWYAADGHGVGESIKLGVAAGKRNYPQLLLFSFLSTLVILVGGLLTLGLGLLILIPAYYLAIAHIYRQASGGQLPA
;
A
#
# COMPACT_ATOMS: atom_id res chain seq x y z
N MET A 1 52.72 -13.92 51.29
CA MET A 1 52.20 -13.91 49.90
C MET A 1 51.20 -12.76 49.83
N THR A 2 51.71 -11.53 49.92
CA THR A 2 52.00 -10.58 48.81
C THR A 2 50.74 -9.88 48.31
N ASN A 3 50.40 -8.80 49.02
CA ASN A 3 49.57 -7.70 48.51
C ASN A 3 50.22 -7.11 47.25
N PRO A 4 49.42 -6.64 46.27
CA PRO A 4 49.93 -5.96 45.09
C PRO A 4 50.54 -4.58 45.45
N PRO A 5 51.57 -4.11 44.73
CA PRO A 5 52.28 -2.87 45.04
C PRO A 5 51.50 -1.61 44.65
N ASN A 6 51.52 -0.61 45.54
CA ASN A 6 51.18 0.78 45.25
C ASN A 6 52.12 1.35 44.19
N TYR A 7 51.58 1.88 43.09
CA TYR A 7 52.35 2.70 42.15
C TYR A 7 52.21 4.19 42.50
N PRO A 8 53.29 4.98 42.39
CA PRO A 8 53.30 6.38 42.81
C PRO A 8 52.56 7.27 41.82
N GLU A 9 51.63 8.08 42.30
CA GLU A 9 51.21 9.29 41.59
C GLU A 9 52.37 10.29 41.56
N GLY A 10 52.66 10.82 40.37
CA GLY A 10 53.58 11.94 40.19
C GLY A 10 54.84 11.62 39.38
N SER A 11 54.70 11.50 38.06
CA SER A 11 55.80 11.77 37.13
C SER A 11 55.41 12.91 36.20
N SER A 12 55.96 14.08 36.49
CA SER A 12 55.88 15.35 35.77
C SER A 12 56.59 15.26 34.41
N GLY A 13 55.95 14.63 33.42
CA GLY A 13 56.59 14.39 32.12
C GLY A 13 55.68 14.29 30.90
N PHE A 14 54.37 14.53 31.03
CA PHE A 14 53.41 14.42 29.92
C PHE A 14 52.61 15.71 29.63
N ASP A 15 53.00 16.85 30.20
CA ASP A 15 52.32 18.14 30.01
C ASP A 15 52.85 18.95 28.80
N ALA A 16 53.55 18.32 27.85
CA ALA A 16 54.20 19.01 26.73
C ALA A 16 53.96 18.36 25.36
N TYR A 17 52.80 17.72 25.15
CA TYR A 17 52.32 17.53 23.78
C TYR A 17 51.53 18.78 23.37
N PRO A 18 51.86 19.42 22.23
CA PRO A 18 50.97 20.41 21.66
C PRO A 18 49.61 19.74 21.45
N THR A 19 48.59 20.22 22.14
CA THR A 19 47.20 19.96 21.78
C THR A 19 47.06 20.49 20.36
N TYR A 20 47.12 19.61 19.37
CA TYR A 20 46.76 19.99 18.01
C TYR A 20 45.33 20.53 18.10
N ALA A 21 45.18 21.83 17.85
CA ALA A 21 43.88 22.39 17.50
C ALA A 21 43.33 21.48 16.40
N SER A 22 42.23 20.79 16.70
CA SER A 22 41.54 19.98 15.69
C SER A 22 41.35 20.89 14.49
N PRO A 23 41.82 20.51 13.29
CA PRO A 23 41.50 21.28 12.10
C PRO A 23 39.99 21.42 12.08
N GLU A 24 39.52 22.66 11.86
CA GLU A 24 38.11 22.95 11.61
C GLU A 24 37.56 21.81 10.75
N GLN A 25 36.59 21.05 11.28
CA GLN A 25 35.92 20.03 10.48
C GLN A 25 35.51 20.72 9.19
N PRO A 26 35.94 20.23 8.01
CA PRO A 26 35.57 20.87 6.76
C PRO A 26 34.05 21.00 6.77
N GLU A 27 33.57 22.25 6.75
CA GLU A 27 32.15 22.54 6.74
C GLU A 27 31.52 21.68 5.65
N THR A 28 30.58 20.81 6.03
CA THR A 28 29.87 19.98 5.05
C THR A 28 29.39 20.92 3.93
N PRO A 29 29.76 20.65 2.67
CA PRO A 29 29.41 21.53 1.56
C PRO A 29 27.90 21.79 1.55
N GLU A 30 27.45 22.98 1.15
CA GLU A 30 26.04 23.36 1.18
C GLU A 30 25.14 22.38 0.39
N TRP A 31 25.68 21.79 -0.69
CA TRP A 31 25.03 20.72 -1.47
C TRP A 31 24.87 19.39 -0.72
N ALA A 32 25.66 19.16 0.34
CA ALA A 32 25.55 18.03 1.25
C ALA A 32 24.64 18.32 2.46
N ARG A 33 24.13 19.56 2.61
CA ARG A 33 23.17 19.98 3.64
C ARG A 33 21.72 20.06 3.13
N THR A 34 21.38 19.37 2.05
CA THR A 34 19.98 19.27 1.64
C THR A 34 19.28 18.23 2.50
N THR A 35 18.69 18.67 3.61
CA THR A 35 17.73 17.84 4.35
C THR A 35 16.63 17.44 3.37
N PRO A 36 16.33 16.13 3.19
CA PRO A 36 15.26 15.70 2.31
C PRO A 36 13.98 16.44 2.66
N ALA A 37 13.27 16.96 1.66
CA ALA A 37 12.00 17.62 1.89
C ALA A 37 11.06 16.67 2.67
N VAL A 38 10.26 17.21 3.58
CA VAL A 38 9.32 16.42 4.40
C VAL A 38 7.89 16.87 4.13
N GLY A 39 6.95 15.94 4.28
CA GLY A 39 5.53 16.23 4.15
C GLY A 39 5.08 17.32 5.12
N THR A 40 4.13 18.15 4.67
CA THR A 40 3.57 19.24 5.49
C THR A 40 2.33 18.81 6.28
N GLY A 41 1.93 17.54 6.15
CA GLY A 41 0.67 17.01 6.63
C GLY A 41 -0.51 17.23 5.68
N LYS A 42 -0.34 18.04 4.63
CA LYS A 42 -1.35 18.32 3.61
C LYS A 42 -0.99 17.65 2.28
N ALA A 43 -1.94 16.91 1.73
CA ALA A 43 -1.79 16.21 0.46
C ALA A 43 -1.90 17.20 -0.73
N ASN A 44 -1.01 17.05 -1.70
CA ASN A 44 -1.13 17.62 -3.03
C ASN A 44 -1.16 16.49 -4.05
N VAL A 45 -2.37 16.23 -4.56
CA VAL A 45 -2.66 15.15 -5.51
C VAL A 45 -1.92 15.33 -6.83
N MET A 46 -1.88 16.56 -7.36
CA MET A 46 -1.28 16.82 -8.67
C MET A 46 0.24 16.60 -8.62
N ASP A 47 0.89 17.06 -7.55
CA ASP A 47 2.33 16.86 -7.37
C ASP A 47 2.65 15.36 -7.24
N ALA A 48 1.85 14.63 -6.46
CA ALA A 48 2.01 13.18 -6.28
C ALA A 48 1.84 12.41 -7.59
N VAL A 49 0.82 12.74 -8.40
CA VAL A 49 0.56 12.09 -9.69
C VAL A 49 1.70 12.38 -10.67
N ARG A 50 2.12 13.65 -10.81
CA ARG A 50 3.23 14.04 -11.69
C ARG A 50 4.52 13.33 -11.31
N TRP A 51 4.80 13.23 -10.01
CA TRP A 51 5.96 12.49 -9.53
C TRP A 51 5.83 11.00 -9.83
N ALA A 52 4.66 10.39 -9.57
CA ALA A 52 4.45 8.96 -9.73
C ALA A 52 4.69 8.49 -11.17
N PHE A 53 4.18 9.21 -12.17
CA PHE A 53 4.48 8.88 -13.57
C PHE A 53 5.98 8.94 -13.88
N LYS A 54 6.69 9.96 -13.38
CA LYS A 54 8.16 10.03 -13.52
C LYS A 54 8.85 8.84 -12.83
N ALA A 55 8.38 8.47 -11.65
CA ALA A 55 8.94 7.37 -10.87
C ALA A 55 8.74 6.00 -11.54
N VAL A 56 7.58 5.77 -12.18
CA VAL A 56 7.32 4.57 -12.98
C VAL A 56 8.41 4.42 -14.04
N PHE A 57 8.68 5.46 -14.83
CA PHE A 57 9.68 5.38 -15.90
C PHE A 57 11.13 5.43 -15.39
N ALA A 58 11.40 6.08 -14.26
CA ALA A 58 12.73 6.11 -13.66
C ALA A 58 13.19 4.72 -13.18
N SER A 59 12.25 3.88 -12.73
CA SER A 59 12.46 2.49 -12.33
C SER A 59 11.56 1.54 -13.15
N TRP A 60 11.47 1.73 -14.47
CA TRP A 60 10.51 1.01 -15.33
C TRP A 60 10.59 -0.52 -15.22
N TYR A 61 11.80 -1.06 -15.06
CA TYR A 61 12.04 -2.49 -14.93
C TYR A 61 11.46 -3.07 -13.63
N ILE A 62 11.30 -2.27 -12.58
CA ILE A 62 10.62 -2.70 -11.35
C ILE A 62 9.11 -2.57 -11.54
N TRP A 63 8.64 -1.42 -12.03
CA TRP A 63 7.21 -1.12 -12.01
C TRP A 63 6.43 -1.81 -13.13
N ILE A 64 6.93 -1.79 -14.36
CA ILE A 64 6.25 -2.40 -15.51
C ILE A 64 6.43 -3.93 -15.47
N LEU A 65 7.67 -4.42 -15.35
CA LEU A 65 7.90 -5.86 -15.27
C LEU A 65 7.38 -6.46 -13.96
N GLY A 66 7.41 -5.71 -12.84
CA GLY A 66 6.80 -6.14 -11.59
C GLY A 66 5.28 -6.25 -11.69
N THR A 67 4.61 -5.31 -12.37
CA THR A 67 3.16 -5.42 -12.65
C THR A 67 2.86 -6.67 -13.48
N LEU A 68 3.67 -6.95 -14.52
CA LEU A 68 3.56 -8.18 -15.30
C LEU A 68 3.79 -9.44 -14.45
N ALA A 69 4.81 -9.44 -13.59
CA ALA A 69 5.13 -10.57 -12.73
C ALA A 69 4.02 -10.84 -11.71
N ILE A 70 3.46 -9.80 -11.09
CA ILE A 70 2.31 -9.93 -10.18
C ILE A 70 1.09 -10.45 -10.96
N GLY A 71 0.83 -9.92 -12.15
CA GLY A 71 -0.23 -10.41 -13.03
C GLY A 71 -0.06 -11.89 -13.38
N LEU A 72 1.16 -12.34 -13.65
CA LEU A 72 1.47 -13.75 -13.88
C LEU A 72 1.24 -14.60 -12.62
N VAL A 73 1.69 -14.15 -11.44
CA VAL A 73 1.47 -14.87 -10.18
C VAL A 73 -0.03 -15.02 -9.89
N ILE A 74 -0.81 -13.95 -10.08
CA ILE A 74 -2.27 -13.97 -9.92
C ILE A 74 -2.91 -14.90 -10.97
N GLY A 75 -2.47 -14.82 -12.23
CA GLY A 75 -2.97 -15.68 -13.31
C GLY A 75 -2.68 -17.16 -13.08
N VAL A 76 -1.51 -17.50 -12.55
CA VAL A 76 -1.16 -18.86 -12.14
C VAL A 76 -2.03 -19.31 -10.97
N ALA A 77 -2.21 -18.48 -9.94
CA ALA A 77 -3.08 -18.81 -8.80
C ALA A 77 -4.53 -19.06 -9.23
N ALA A 78 -5.05 -18.23 -10.14
CA ALA A 78 -6.37 -18.41 -10.74
C ALA A 78 -6.44 -19.69 -11.58
N GLY A 79 -5.44 -19.95 -12.43
CA GLY A 79 -5.40 -21.16 -13.26
C GLY A 79 -5.31 -22.45 -12.45
N VAL A 80 -4.50 -22.46 -11.39
CA VAL A 80 -4.41 -23.58 -10.44
C VAL A 80 -5.74 -23.80 -9.74
N SER A 81 -6.36 -22.74 -9.23
CA SER A 81 -7.66 -22.83 -8.57
C SER A 81 -8.75 -23.34 -9.51
N PHE A 82 -8.75 -22.88 -10.76
CA PHE A 82 -9.66 -23.37 -11.80
C PHE A 82 -9.43 -24.86 -12.11
N TYR A 83 -8.16 -25.29 -12.21
CA TYR A 83 -7.84 -26.70 -12.47
C TYR A 83 -8.29 -27.63 -11.34
N PHE A 84 -8.13 -27.23 -10.07
CA PHE A 84 -8.50 -28.06 -8.92
C PHE A 84 -9.98 -27.96 -8.53
N ALA A 85 -10.64 -26.83 -8.83
CA ALA A 85 -12.06 -26.60 -8.51
C ALA A 85 -12.99 -26.82 -9.72
N GLY A 86 -12.45 -27.05 -10.92
CA GLY A 86 -13.23 -27.25 -12.14
C GLY A 86 -13.93 -28.61 -12.14
N PRO A 87 -15.25 -28.67 -12.34
CA PRO A 87 -15.93 -29.94 -12.48
C PRO A 87 -15.65 -30.60 -13.84
N ASP A 88 -15.94 -31.90 -13.93
CA ASP A 88 -16.17 -32.54 -15.22
C ASP A 88 -17.54 -32.09 -15.74
N TYR A 89 -17.55 -31.03 -16.56
CA TYR A 89 -18.76 -30.44 -17.13
C TYR A 89 -19.57 -31.41 -17.99
N SER A 90 -18.99 -32.54 -18.42
CA SER A 90 -19.71 -33.54 -19.21
C SER A 90 -20.65 -34.42 -18.37
N ALA A 91 -20.54 -34.38 -17.04
CA ALA A 91 -21.27 -35.25 -16.12
C ALA A 91 -22.30 -34.52 -15.23
N LEU A 92 -22.46 -33.20 -15.39
CA LEU A 92 -23.33 -32.38 -14.54
C LEU A 92 -24.69 -32.12 -15.18
N SER A 93 -25.76 -32.18 -14.38
CA SER A 93 -27.04 -31.58 -14.74
C SER A 93 -26.96 -30.04 -14.68
N ASP A 94 -27.88 -29.34 -15.35
CA ASP A 94 -27.91 -27.87 -15.39
C ASP A 94 -27.95 -27.22 -13.99
N ALA A 95 -28.69 -27.82 -13.05
CA ALA A 95 -28.80 -27.34 -11.68
C ALA A 95 -27.49 -27.52 -10.90
N GLU A 96 -26.79 -28.64 -11.12
CA GLU A 96 -25.48 -28.89 -10.50
C GLU A 96 -24.44 -27.93 -11.09
N ALA A 97 -24.45 -27.71 -12.41
CA ALA A 97 -23.54 -26.79 -13.09
C ALA A 97 -23.58 -25.36 -12.53
N ILE A 98 -24.78 -24.83 -12.23
CA ILE A 98 -24.94 -23.49 -11.62
C ILE A 98 -24.35 -23.43 -10.20
N SER A 99 -24.61 -24.46 -9.39
CA SER A 99 -24.09 -24.53 -8.02
C SER A 99 -22.56 -24.66 -7.99
N TYR A 100 -21.99 -25.46 -8.89
CA TYR A 100 -20.54 -25.61 -9.05
C TYR A 100 -19.90 -24.32 -9.54
N GLN A 101 -20.47 -23.66 -10.56
CA GLN A 101 -19.96 -22.37 -11.04
C GLN A 101 -19.85 -21.34 -9.92
N THR A 102 -20.87 -21.25 -9.07
CA THR A 102 -20.89 -20.33 -7.91
C THR A 102 -19.77 -20.65 -6.91
N ASN A 103 -19.54 -21.94 -6.63
CA ASN A 103 -18.47 -22.39 -5.73
C ASN A 103 -17.08 -22.14 -6.32
N THR A 104 -16.88 -22.42 -7.62
CA THR A 104 -15.63 -22.20 -8.33
C THR A 104 -15.29 -20.70 -8.37
N ASP A 105 -16.25 -19.83 -8.64
CA ASP A 105 -16.05 -18.37 -8.58
C ASP A 105 -15.65 -17.90 -7.18
N THR A 106 -16.24 -18.48 -6.13
CA THR A 106 -15.90 -18.17 -4.74
C THR A 106 -14.47 -18.57 -4.41
N VAL A 107 -14.05 -19.79 -4.79
CA VAL A 107 -12.68 -20.29 -4.58
C VAL A 107 -11.67 -19.47 -5.38
N LEU A 108 -11.97 -19.14 -6.63
CA LEU A 108 -11.12 -18.31 -7.50
C LEU A 108 -10.89 -16.93 -6.89
N ASN A 109 -11.97 -16.21 -6.57
CA ASN A 109 -11.88 -14.87 -5.98
C ASN A 109 -11.19 -14.90 -4.61
N GLY A 110 -11.45 -15.92 -3.79
CA GLY A 110 -10.80 -16.12 -2.50
C GLY A 110 -9.28 -16.34 -2.64
N SER A 111 -8.85 -17.19 -3.57
CA SER A 111 -7.43 -17.48 -3.80
C SER A 111 -6.64 -16.26 -4.29
N VAL A 112 -7.19 -15.53 -5.26
CA VAL A 112 -6.59 -14.29 -5.79
C VAL A 112 -6.49 -13.23 -4.70
N SER A 113 -7.56 -13.05 -3.92
CA SER A 113 -7.59 -12.11 -2.79
C SER A 113 -6.57 -12.47 -1.72
N LEU A 114 -6.40 -13.77 -1.42
CA LEU A 114 -5.43 -14.26 -0.45
C LEU A 114 -3.99 -13.99 -0.92
N VAL A 115 -3.67 -14.27 -2.19
CA VAL A 115 -2.35 -13.97 -2.75
C VAL A 115 -2.06 -12.47 -2.67
N GLN A 116 -3.01 -11.62 -3.08
CA GLN A 116 -2.87 -10.17 -3.00
C GLN A 116 -2.68 -9.69 -1.56
N PHE A 117 -3.45 -10.22 -0.61
CA PHE A 117 -3.34 -9.93 0.81
C PHE A 117 -1.94 -10.28 1.35
N LEU A 118 -1.42 -11.47 1.02
CA LEU A 118 -0.10 -11.93 1.47
C LEU A 118 1.06 -11.15 0.85
N LEU A 119 0.88 -10.61 -0.37
CA LEU A 119 1.88 -9.77 -1.06
C LEU A 119 1.87 -8.31 -0.57
N THR A 120 0.77 -7.85 0.02
CA THR A 120 0.54 -6.43 0.38
C THR A 120 1.70 -5.82 1.21
N PRO A 121 2.24 -6.48 2.26
CA PRO A 121 3.33 -5.88 3.05
C PRO A 121 4.58 -5.56 2.23
N PHE A 122 4.97 -6.45 1.32
CA PHE A 122 6.15 -6.25 0.46
C PHE A 122 5.92 -5.11 -0.53
N LEU A 123 4.71 -5.05 -1.13
CA LEU A 123 4.34 -4.00 -2.07
C LEU A 123 4.37 -2.62 -1.41
N LEU A 124 3.75 -2.47 -0.23
CA LEU A 124 3.72 -1.19 0.48
C LEU A 124 5.12 -0.73 0.89
N VAL A 125 5.99 -1.63 1.36
CA VAL A 125 7.37 -1.30 1.70
C VAL A 125 8.16 -0.85 0.47
N GLY A 126 8.05 -1.57 -0.65
CA GLY A 126 8.70 -1.17 -1.89
C GLY A 126 8.19 0.18 -2.42
N LEU A 127 6.88 0.43 -2.35
CA LEU A 127 6.29 1.71 -2.73
C LEU A 127 6.83 2.86 -1.87
N LEU A 128 6.90 2.67 -0.56
CA LEU A 128 7.49 3.66 0.36
C LEU A 128 8.98 3.88 0.11
N ALA A 129 9.74 2.82 -0.20
CA ALA A 129 11.15 2.91 -0.51
C ALA A 129 11.40 3.74 -1.78
N GLN A 130 10.57 3.59 -2.81
CA GLN A 130 10.68 4.36 -4.05
C GLN A 130 10.42 5.85 -3.86
N VAL A 131 9.62 6.26 -2.88
CA VAL A 131 9.45 7.70 -2.59
C VAL A 131 10.76 8.32 -2.10
N THR A 132 11.56 7.56 -1.36
CA THR A 132 12.84 8.03 -0.79
C THR A 132 14.05 7.85 -1.71
N LYS A 133 13.90 7.10 -2.81
CA LYS A 133 15.00 6.72 -3.71
C LYS A 133 14.69 7.11 -5.14
N ARG A 134 15.69 7.63 -5.86
CA ARG A 134 15.56 7.88 -7.31
C ARG A 134 15.35 6.59 -8.11
N ARG A 135 16.03 5.51 -7.73
CA ARG A 135 15.90 4.17 -8.32
C ARG A 135 15.79 3.14 -7.22
N ILE A 136 14.80 2.25 -7.34
CA ILE A 136 14.55 1.17 -6.38
C ILE A 136 15.11 -0.15 -6.92
N SER A 137 15.49 -1.06 -6.01
CA SER A 137 15.90 -2.42 -6.32
C SER A 137 14.89 -3.44 -5.77
N LEU A 138 14.90 -4.68 -6.27
CA LEU A 138 14.01 -5.74 -5.75
C LEU A 138 14.25 -6.02 -4.26
N ALA A 139 15.50 -5.91 -3.78
CA ALA A 139 15.84 -6.13 -2.38
C ALA A 139 15.12 -5.15 -1.43
N ASP A 140 14.75 -3.96 -1.91
CA ASP A 140 14.06 -2.95 -1.12
C ASP A 140 12.64 -3.37 -0.71
N PHE A 141 12.00 -4.28 -1.45
CA PHE A 141 10.67 -4.80 -1.12
C PHE A 141 10.69 -5.77 0.07
N PHE A 142 11.84 -6.38 0.35
CA PHE A 142 11.98 -7.46 1.34
C PHE A 142 12.77 -7.04 2.58
N ARG A 143 13.33 -5.82 2.60
CA ARG A 143 14.16 -5.34 3.71
C ARG A 143 13.29 -4.75 4.83
N ASN A 144 13.48 -5.25 6.05
CA ASN A 144 12.83 -4.73 7.27
C ASN A 144 11.30 -4.63 7.19
N VAL A 145 10.65 -5.60 6.53
CA VAL A 145 9.20 -5.56 6.28
C VAL A 145 8.43 -5.75 7.60
N PRO A 146 7.58 -4.81 8.01
CA PRO A 146 6.72 -4.96 9.18
C PRO A 146 5.51 -5.88 8.87
N TYR A 147 5.79 -7.11 8.44
CA TYR A 147 4.86 -8.03 7.79
C TYR A 147 3.56 -8.23 8.59
N PHE A 148 3.68 -8.66 9.85
CA PHE A 148 2.54 -8.93 10.71
C PHE A 148 1.77 -7.67 11.13
N LYS A 149 2.44 -6.50 11.19
CA LYS A 149 1.76 -5.23 11.50
C LYS A 149 0.85 -4.83 10.34
N VAL A 150 1.35 -4.91 9.11
CA VAL A 150 0.57 -4.62 7.91
C VAL A 150 -0.60 -5.60 7.79
N LEU A 151 -0.35 -6.91 7.88
CA LEU A 151 -1.44 -7.90 7.81
C LEU A 151 -2.48 -7.72 8.92
N GLY A 152 -2.04 -7.44 10.15
CA GLY A 152 -2.94 -7.18 11.27
C GLY A 152 -3.85 -5.98 11.00
N VAL A 153 -3.32 -4.89 10.45
CA VAL A 153 -4.12 -3.72 10.07
C VAL A 153 -5.03 -4.03 8.87
N SER A 154 -4.55 -4.76 7.86
CA SER A 154 -5.37 -5.18 6.72
C SER A 154 -6.55 -6.08 7.13
N ILE A 155 -6.37 -6.96 8.12
CA ILE A 155 -7.47 -7.77 8.68
C ILE A 155 -8.49 -6.86 9.37
N LEU A 156 -8.04 -5.89 10.17
CA LEU A 156 -8.96 -4.95 10.83
C LEU A 156 -9.72 -4.09 9.82
N GLU A 157 -9.07 -3.67 8.75
CA GLU A 157 -9.70 -2.96 7.62
C GLU A 157 -10.74 -3.87 6.94
N ALA A 158 -10.41 -5.12 6.63
CA ALA A 158 -11.35 -6.09 6.05
C ALA A 158 -12.55 -6.37 6.97
N LEU A 159 -12.33 -6.52 8.28
CA LEU A 159 -13.39 -6.68 9.28
C LEU A 159 -14.29 -5.44 9.36
N LEU A 160 -13.71 -4.24 9.30
CA LEU A 160 -14.48 -3.00 9.25
C LEU A 160 -15.39 -2.96 8.01
N PHE A 161 -14.85 -3.30 6.84
CA PHE A 161 -15.65 -3.42 5.62
C PHE A 161 -16.75 -4.47 5.77
N ALA A 162 -16.46 -5.64 6.34
CA ALA A 162 -17.47 -6.68 6.55
C ALA A 162 -18.59 -6.20 7.48
N VAL A 163 -18.26 -5.54 8.59
CA VAL A 163 -19.24 -4.98 9.55
C VAL A 163 -20.14 -3.93 8.90
N ILE A 164 -19.63 -3.13 7.96
CA ILE A 164 -20.42 -2.14 7.23
C ILE A 164 -21.21 -2.78 6.09
N ALA A 165 -20.56 -3.55 5.23
CA ALA A 165 -21.12 -4.02 3.98
C ALA A 165 -22.09 -5.19 4.16
N VAL A 166 -21.80 -6.16 5.04
CA VAL A 166 -22.63 -7.37 5.17
C VAL A 166 -24.06 -7.04 5.59
N PRO A 167 -24.32 -6.22 6.63
CA PRO A 167 -25.70 -5.85 6.98
C PRO A 167 -26.41 -5.13 5.83
N LEU A 168 -25.72 -4.23 5.13
CA LEU A 168 -26.29 -3.50 3.99
C LEU A 168 -26.65 -4.45 2.83
N ILE A 169 -25.78 -5.41 2.54
CA ILE A 169 -26.01 -6.44 1.51
C ILE A 169 -27.18 -7.35 1.91
N VAL A 170 -27.27 -7.77 3.18
CA VAL A 170 -28.38 -8.60 3.67
C VAL A 170 -29.70 -7.84 3.56
N VAL A 171 -29.75 -6.58 4.01
CA VAL A 171 -30.94 -5.72 3.89
C VAL A 171 -31.33 -5.53 2.42
N LEU A 172 -30.36 -5.28 1.54
CA LEU A 172 -30.60 -5.13 0.11
C LEU A 172 -31.14 -6.41 -0.51
N ALA A 173 -30.58 -7.57 -0.18
CA ALA A 173 -31.02 -8.87 -0.67
C ALA A 173 -32.46 -9.16 -0.24
N VAL A 174 -32.79 -8.96 1.04
CA VAL A 174 -34.17 -9.11 1.55
C VAL A 174 -35.12 -8.14 0.86
N THR A 175 -34.74 -6.87 0.72
CA THR A 175 -35.56 -5.85 0.06
C THR A 175 -35.77 -6.18 -1.41
N GLY A 176 -34.75 -6.67 -2.11
CA GLY A 176 -34.82 -7.11 -3.49
C GLY A 176 -35.81 -8.26 -3.67
N VAL A 177 -35.74 -9.28 -2.81
CA VAL A 177 -36.67 -10.42 -2.81
C VAL A 177 -38.10 -9.96 -2.53
N VAL A 178 -38.32 -9.12 -1.52
CA VAL A 178 -39.65 -8.63 -1.14
C VAL A 178 -40.26 -7.72 -2.20
N SER A 179 -39.45 -6.85 -2.81
CA SER A 179 -39.93 -5.89 -3.82
C SER A 179 -40.13 -6.51 -5.21
N GLY A 180 -39.48 -7.64 -5.50
CA GLY A 180 -39.46 -8.24 -6.84
C GLY A 180 -38.86 -7.34 -7.92
N SER A 181 -38.17 -6.25 -7.55
CA SER A 181 -37.72 -5.21 -8.47
C SER A 181 -36.20 -5.21 -8.63
N ALA A 182 -35.75 -5.57 -9.84
CA ALA A 182 -34.34 -5.48 -10.21
C ALA A 182 -33.79 -4.05 -10.07
N LEU A 183 -34.62 -3.03 -10.32
CA LEU A 183 -34.22 -1.62 -10.17
C LEU A 183 -33.88 -1.27 -8.72
N VAL A 184 -34.63 -1.79 -7.75
CA VAL A 184 -34.36 -1.57 -6.31
C VAL A 184 -33.02 -2.20 -5.92
N VAL A 185 -32.74 -3.41 -6.41
CA VAL A 185 -31.46 -4.08 -6.18
C VAL A 185 -30.29 -3.30 -6.78
N VAL A 186 -30.44 -2.82 -8.02
CA VAL A 186 -29.39 -2.04 -8.71
C VAL A 186 -29.13 -0.72 -8.00
N LEU A 187 -30.16 0.09 -7.74
CA LEU A 187 -30.01 1.38 -7.09
C LEU A 187 -29.50 1.25 -5.65
N GLY A 188 -29.96 0.23 -4.92
CA GLY A 188 -29.45 -0.06 -3.58
C GLY A 188 -27.98 -0.47 -3.61
N THR A 189 -27.56 -1.30 -4.57
CA THR A 189 -26.15 -1.68 -4.75
C THR A 189 -25.29 -0.45 -5.03
N LEU A 190 -25.72 0.41 -5.96
CA LEU A 190 -25.03 1.67 -6.27
C LEU A 190 -24.94 2.59 -5.05
N GLY A 191 -26.01 2.67 -4.25
CA GLY A 191 -26.01 3.42 -2.99
C GLY A 191 -24.99 2.90 -1.98
N ILE A 192 -24.89 1.57 -1.81
CA ILE A 192 -23.90 0.95 -0.93
C ILE A 192 -22.48 1.23 -1.44
N LEU A 193 -22.23 1.02 -2.74
CA LEU A 193 -20.92 1.29 -3.35
C LEU A 193 -20.51 2.75 -3.17
N LEU A 194 -21.45 3.68 -3.37
CA LEU A 194 -21.20 5.11 -3.15
C LEU A 194 -20.88 5.40 -1.69
N ALA A 195 -21.63 4.83 -0.74
CA ALA A 195 -21.37 5.02 0.70
C ALA A 195 -19.99 4.48 1.10
N VAL A 196 -19.65 3.27 0.67
CA VAL A 196 -18.33 2.64 0.92
C VAL A 196 -17.21 3.50 0.32
N TRP A 197 -17.41 3.98 -0.91
CA TRP A 197 -16.46 4.84 -1.60
C TRP A 197 -16.24 6.18 -0.87
N LEU A 198 -17.32 6.81 -0.37
CA LEU A 198 -17.24 8.03 0.43
C LEU A 198 -16.52 7.80 1.77
N LEU A 199 -16.68 6.64 2.40
CA LEU A 199 -15.96 6.32 3.64
C LEU A 199 -14.47 6.00 3.40
N GLY A 200 -14.12 5.58 2.18
CA GLY A 200 -12.77 5.24 1.70
C GLY A 200 -11.60 6.03 2.31
N PRO A 201 -11.61 7.37 2.17
CA PRO A 201 -10.54 8.23 2.67
C PRO A 201 -10.21 8.10 4.17
N LEU A 202 -11.15 7.64 5.00
CA LEU A 202 -10.96 7.55 6.46
C LEU A 202 -10.09 6.36 6.89
N PHE A 203 -10.03 5.32 6.06
CA PHE A 203 -9.26 4.10 6.34
C PHE A 203 -8.15 3.80 5.33
N SER A 204 -8.13 4.49 4.18
CA SER A 204 -7.17 4.27 3.10
C SER A 204 -5.69 4.37 3.49
N LEU A 205 -5.36 5.08 4.59
CA LEU A 205 -3.98 5.29 5.05
C LEU A 205 -3.53 4.36 6.18
N TRP A 206 -4.40 3.49 6.71
CA TRP A 206 -4.08 2.66 7.88
C TRP A 206 -2.91 1.72 7.61
N THR A 207 -2.99 0.97 6.51
CA THR A 207 -1.96 0.00 6.11
C THR A 207 -0.64 0.67 5.75
N TRP A 208 -0.67 1.90 5.25
CA TRP A 208 0.52 2.70 4.95
C TRP A 208 1.29 3.09 6.22
N TYR A 209 0.60 3.54 7.27
CA TYR A 209 1.26 3.80 8.56
C TYR A 209 1.87 2.54 9.15
N ALA A 210 1.21 1.39 9.02
CA ALA A 210 1.75 0.10 9.47
C ALA A 210 2.99 -0.31 8.68
N ALA A 211 2.97 -0.11 7.36
CA ALA A 211 4.09 -0.36 6.47
C ALA A 211 5.29 0.56 6.77
N ASP A 212 5.03 1.77 7.29
CA ASP A 212 6.05 2.72 7.74
C ASP A 212 6.54 2.44 9.18
N GLY A 213 6.12 1.33 9.79
CA GLY A 213 6.65 0.80 11.05
C GLY A 213 5.81 1.05 12.30
N HIS A 214 4.72 1.82 12.21
CA HIS A 214 3.85 2.14 13.35
C HIS A 214 3.13 0.89 13.89
N GLY A 215 2.74 0.91 15.16
CA GLY A 215 1.96 -0.18 15.76
C GLY A 215 0.51 -0.21 15.25
N VAL A 216 -0.17 -1.35 15.30
CA VAL A 216 -1.53 -1.54 14.75
C VAL A 216 -2.52 -0.44 15.19
N GLY A 217 -2.65 -0.20 16.50
CA GLY A 217 -3.57 0.81 17.02
C GLY A 217 -3.14 2.26 16.72
N GLU A 218 -1.84 2.49 16.60
CA GLU A 218 -1.29 3.79 16.24
C GLU A 218 -1.54 4.09 14.75
N SER A 219 -1.33 3.10 13.88
CA SER A 219 -1.61 3.20 12.44
C SER A 219 -3.05 3.57 12.15
N ILE A 220 -4.00 3.02 12.91
CA ILE A 220 -5.42 3.36 12.80
C ILE A 220 -5.66 4.80 13.24
N LYS A 221 -5.15 5.21 14.40
CA LYS A 221 -5.34 6.57 14.92
C LYS A 221 -4.76 7.62 13.99
N LEU A 222 -3.51 7.45 13.57
CA LEU A 222 -2.82 8.36 12.63
C LEU A 222 -3.48 8.32 11.25
N GLY A 223 -3.88 7.14 10.78
CA GLY A 223 -4.57 6.94 9.51
C GLY A 223 -5.89 7.69 9.45
N VAL A 224 -6.75 7.56 10.47
CA VAL A 224 -8.01 8.31 10.58
C VAL A 224 -7.75 9.81 10.67
N ALA A 225 -6.78 10.25 11.47
CA ALA A 225 -6.46 11.68 11.59
C ALA A 225 -5.99 12.28 10.27
N ALA A 226 -5.08 11.61 9.57
CA ALA A 226 -4.57 12.04 8.27
C ALA A 226 -5.65 11.97 7.17
N GLY A 227 -6.49 10.92 7.21
CA GLY A 227 -7.64 10.74 6.32
C GLY A 227 -8.66 11.85 6.46
N LYS A 228 -9.03 12.23 7.68
CA LYS A 228 -9.91 13.39 7.95
C LYS A 228 -9.31 14.70 7.47
N ARG A 229 -8.03 14.95 7.78
CA ARG A 229 -7.32 16.19 7.42
C ARG A 229 -7.22 16.38 5.90
N ASN A 230 -7.08 15.29 5.16
CA ASN A 230 -6.88 15.28 3.70
C ASN A 230 -8.06 14.67 2.94
N TYR A 231 -9.24 14.62 3.57
CA TYR A 231 -10.41 13.93 3.05
C TYR A 231 -10.77 14.34 1.61
N PRO A 232 -10.90 15.65 1.26
CA PRO A 232 -11.26 16.03 -0.10
C PRO A 232 -10.18 15.66 -1.12
N GLN A 233 -8.89 15.73 -0.75
CA GLN A 233 -7.79 15.35 -1.63
C GLN A 233 -7.77 13.84 -1.88
N LEU A 234 -7.97 13.02 -0.85
CA LEU A 234 -8.04 11.57 -0.97
C LEU A 234 -9.27 11.12 -1.76
N LEU A 235 -10.42 11.77 -1.55
CA LEU A 235 -11.64 11.50 -2.31
C LEU A 235 -11.46 11.87 -3.79
N LEU A 236 -10.92 13.06 -4.07
CA LEU A 236 -10.61 13.52 -5.43
C LEU A 236 -9.61 12.58 -6.11
N PHE A 237 -8.53 12.20 -5.42
CA PHE A 237 -7.56 11.25 -5.94
C PHE A 237 -8.19 9.90 -6.25
N SER A 238 -9.03 9.36 -5.36
CA SER A 238 -9.76 8.11 -5.60
C SER A 238 -10.67 8.21 -6.82
N PHE A 239 -11.43 9.30 -6.95
CA PHE A 239 -12.32 9.55 -8.09
C PHE A 239 -11.54 9.60 -9.41
N LEU A 240 -10.53 10.49 -9.48
CA LEU A 240 -9.75 10.70 -10.69
C LEU A 240 -8.96 9.45 -11.08
N SER A 241 -8.37 8.76 -10.10
CA SER A 241 -7.61 7.54 -10.37
C SER A 241 -8.51 6.43 -10.92
N THR A 242 -9.72 6.28 -10.37
CA THR A 242 -10.70 5.30 -10.87
C THR A 242 -11.08 5.61 -12.31
N LEU A 243 -11.38 6.89 -12.62
CA LEU A 243 -11.72 7.31 -13.97
C LEU A 243 -10.56 7.09 -14.96
N VAL A 244 -9.34 7.48 -14.58
CA VAL A 244 -8.15 7.34 -15.42
C VAL A 244 -7.79 5.88 -15.67
N ILE A 245 -7.86 5.02 -14.64
CA ILE A 245 -7.60 3.59 -14.78
C ILE A 245 -8.67 2.93 -15.65
N LEU A 246 -9.95 3.25 -15.44
CA LEU A 246 -11.05 2.66 -16.21
C LEU A 246 -10.99 3.09 -17.68
N VAL A 247 -10.94 4.40 -17.94
CA VAL A 247 -10.91 4.95 -19.31
C VAL A 247 -9.61 4.58 -19.99
N GLY A 248 -8.47 4.76 -19.32
CA GLY A 248 -7.16 4.41 -19.87
C GLY A 248 -7.03 2.91 -20.14
N GLY A 249 -7.50 2.06 -19.23
CA GLY A 249 -7.55 0.62 -19.42
C GLY A 249 -8.41 0.23 -20.62
N LEU A 250 -9.63 0.78 -20.73
CA LEU A 250 -10.53 0.49 -21.85
C LEU A 250 -9.94 0.94 -23.20
N LEU A 251 -9.46 2.19 -23.29
CA LEU A 251 -8.92 2.76 -24.53
C LEU A 251 -7.66 2.04 -25.02
N THR A 252 -6.90 1.41 -24.11
CA THR A 252 -5.66 0.70 -24.43
C THR A 252 -5.80 -0.81 -24.43
N LEU A 253 -7.03 -1.34 -24.36
CA LEU A 253 -7.32 -2.77 -24.27
C LEU A 253 -6.55 -3.46 -23.12
N GLY A 254 -6.40 -2.76 -22.00
CA GLY A 254 -5.70 -3.21 -20.80
C GLY A 254 -4.20 -2.94 -20.78
N LEU A 255 -3.54 -2.65 -21.90
CA LEU A 255 -2.08 -2.44 -21.94
C LEU A 255 -1.64 -1.23 -21.11
N GLY A 256 -2.46 -0.18 -21.04
CA GLY A 256 -2.18 1.00 -20.23
C GLY A 256 -2.15 0.71 -18.73
N LEU A 257 -2.78 -0.38 -18.26
CA LEU A 257 -2.78 -0.77 -16.85
C LEU A 257 -1.36 -1.10 -16.34
N LEU A 258 -0.46 -1.52 -17.23
CA LEU A 258 0.95 -1.78 -16.89
C LEU A 258 1.69 -0.53 -16.39
N ILE A 259 1.18 0.66 -16.72
CA ILE A 259 1.73 1.95 -16.32
C ILE A 259 0.83 2.61 -15.27
N LEU A 260 -0.50 2.56 -15.48
CA LEU A 260 -1.46 3.24 -14.63
C LEU A 260 -1.55 2.64 -13.22
N ILE A 261 -1.47 1.31 -13.08
CA ILE A 261 -1.50 0.65 -11.77
C ILE A 261 -0.29 1.06 -10.92
N PRO A 262 0.97 0.92 -11.37
CA PRO A 262 2.09 1.35 -10.54
C PRO A 262 2.10 2.88 -10.33
N ALA A 263 1.66 3.68 -11.31
CA ALA A 263 1.52 5.13 -11.12
C ALA A 263 0.50 5.47 -10.02
N TYR A 264 -0.63 4.77 -9.98
CA TYR A 264 -1.62 4.92 -8.90
C TYR A 264 -1.02 4.63 -7.53
N TYR A 265 -0.38 3.47 -7.38
CA TYR A 265 0.21 3.06 -6.11
C TYR A 265 1.35 3.97 -5.65
N LEU A 266 2.18 4.46 -6.57
CA LEU A 266 3.23 5.42 -6.28
C LEU A 266 2.65 6.79 -5.90
N ALA A 267 1.59 7.24 -6.56
CA ALA A 267 0.94 8.50 -6.23
C ALA A 267 0.36 8.46 -4.81
N ILE A 268 -0.32 7.37 -4.42
CA ILE A 268 -0.85 7.25 -3.05
C ILE A 268 0.28 7.09 -2.01
N ALA A 269 1.40 6.44 -2.34
CA ALA A 269 2.57 6.39 -1.46
C ALA A 269 3.16 7.79 -1.22
N HIS A 270 3.22 8.61 -2.28
CA HIS A 270 3.66 10.01 -2.18
C HIS A 270 2.66 10.87 -1.39
N ILE A 271 1.35 10.71 -1.64
CA ILE A 271 0.29 11.35 -0.86
C ILE A 271 0.39 10.96 0.61
N TYR A 272 0.65 9.69 0.91
CA TYR A 272 0.88 9.21 2.27
C TYR A 272 2.05 9.96 2.90
N ARG A 273 3.22 10.06 2.24
CA ARG A 273 4.39 10.79 2.76
C ARG A 273 4.09 12.28 2.99
N GLN A 274 3.38 12.92 2.08
CA GLN A 274 2.90 14.29 2.28
C GLN A 274 1.99 14.41 3.51
N ALA A 275 1.07 13.46 3.68
CA ALA A 275 0.06 13.46 4.74
C ALA A 275 0.61 13.04 6.11
N SER A 276 1.62 12.16 6.17
CA SER A 276 2.25 11.70 7.42
C SER A 276 3.40 12.60 7.89
N GLY A 277 3.88 13.49 7.03
CA GLY A 277 5.09 14.26 7.31
C GLY A 277 6.38 13.48 7.06
N GLY A 278 6.29 12.36 6.34
CA GLY A 278 7.45 11.56 5.96
C GLY A 278 8.33 12.23 4.91
N GLN A 279 9.48 11.61 4.64
CA GLN A 279 10.41 12.06 3.60
C GLN A 279 9.73 12.06 2.22
N LEU A 280 9.90 13.16 1.49
CA LEU A 280 9.48 13.36 0.12
C LEU A 280 10.63 13.06 -0.85
N PRO A 281 10.34 12.88 -2.14
CA PRO A 281 11.37 12.66 -3.15
C PRO A 281 12.39 13.80 -3.17
N ALA A 282 13.65 13.43 -3.32
CA ALA A 282 14.75 14.34 -3.61
C ALA A 282 14.73 14.82 -5.08
#